data_AF-A0A7Y0KR47-F1
#
_entry.id   AF-A0A7Y0KR47-F1
#
_cell.length_a   1.000
_cell.length_b   1.000
_cell.length_c   1.000
_cell.angle_alpha   90.00
_cell.angle_beta   90.00
_cell.angle_gamma   90.00
#
_symmetry.space_group_name_H-M   'P 1'
#
loop_
_entity.id
_entity.type
_entity.pdbx_description
1 polymer ?
#
loop_
_entity_poly.entity_id
_entity_poly.type
_entity_poly.pdbx_seq_one_letter_code
_entity_poly.pdbx_strand_id
1 'polypeptide(L)'
;MLEVLIAGILLAMVMTAVSRFSLSALINSKNQLERTRIEAAINDNIQLLQQADSLLTYDSIASEGEQQSACNDPPNYLKEQIMESGGRLYVPAPTLKNESKKNMIKRTVNTTSQKEITVVIYSFKGPGATIVTNNDYAELIHETEMQNATEQRILELNPNFQAKCYK
;
A
#
# COMPACT_ATOMS: atom_id res chain seq x y z
N MET A 1 62.20 -6.21 -0.04
CA MET A 1 61.41 -4.97 -0.28
C MET A 1 60.14 -5.25 -1.10
N LEU A 2 60.22 -6.06 -2.18
CA LEU A 2 59.08 -6.45 -3.01
C LEU A 2 57.92 -7.11 -2.23
N GLU A 3 58.22 -7.99 -1.28
CA GLU A 3 57.20 -8.70 -0.50
C GLU A 3 56.36 -7.77 0.40
N VAL A 4 56.98 -6.73 0.97
CA VAL A 4 56.27 -5.74 1.80
C VAL A 4 55.34 -4.89 0.96
N LEU A 5 55.75 -4.54 -0.26
CA LEU A 5 54.90 -3.82 -1.22
C LEU A 5 53.70 -4.69 -1.65
N ILE A 6 53.95 -5.96 -1.98
CA ILE A 6 52.88 -6.90 -2.36
C ILE A 6 51.90 -7.11 -1.19
N ALA A 7 52.40 -7.33 0.02
CA ALA A 7 51.57 -7.47 1.21
C ALA A 7 50.73 -6.21 1.50
N GLY A 8 51.31 -5.01 1.34
CA GLY A 8 50.58 -3.75 1.50
C GLY A 8 49.45 -3.57 0.48
N ILE A 9 49.70 -3.92 -0.78
CA ILE A 9 48.69 -3.86 -1.85
C ILE A 9 47.57 -4.88 -1.60
N LEU A 10 47.91 -6.12 -1.23
CA LEU A 10 46.92 -7.15 -0.91
C LEU A 10 46.03 -6.74 0.27
N LEU A 11 46.62 -6.19 1.34
CA LEU A 11 45.88 -5.74 2.51
C LEU A 11 44.93 -4.57 2.16
N ALA A 12 45.39 -3.62 1.34
CA ALA A 12 44.55 -2.52 0.84
C ALA A 12 43.38 -3.01 -0.05
N MET A 13 43.63 -4.01 -0.91
CA MET A 13 42.57 -4.63 -1.72
C MET A 13 41.54 -5.36 -0.87
N VAL A 14 41.97 -6.10 0.16
CA VAL A 14 41.04 -6.79 1.08
C VAL A 14 40.20 -5.79 1.87
N MET A 15 40.81 -4.74 2.42
CA MET A 15 40.07 -3.73 3.19
C MET A 15 39.05 -2.97 2.32
N THR A 16 39.39 -2.66 1.07
CA THR A 16 38.46 -2.01 0.14
C THR A 16 37.31 -2.94 -0.27
N ALA A 17 37.58 -4.23 -0.50
CA ALA A 17 36.56 -5.22 -0.80
C ALA A 17 35.58 -5.44 0.38
N VAL A 18 36.10 -5.61 1.60
CA VAL A 18 35.28 -5.77 2.82
C VAL A 18 34.42 -4.54 3.07
N SER A 19 34.99 -3.33 2.89
CA SER A 19 34.24 -2.08 3.07
C SER A 19 33.05 -1.99 2.12
N ARG A 20 33.24 -2.36 0.85
CA ARG A 20 32.15 -2.39 -0.14
C ARG A 20 31.10 -3.43 0.20
N PHE A 21 31.51 -4.63 0.61
CA PHE A 21 30.60 -5.70 1.01
C PHE A 21 29.69 -5.28 2.19
N SER A 22 30.29 -4.70 3.24
CA SER A 22 29.54 -4.20 4.40
C SER A 22 28.55 -3.11 4.03
N LEU A 23 28.91 -2.17 3.15
CA LEU A 23 28.01 -1.12 2.69
C LEU A 23 26.83 -1.69 1.90
N SER A 24 27.07 -2.65 1.00
CA SER A 24 26.00 -3.33 0.26
C SER A 24 25.04 -4.08 1.19
N ALA A 25 25.55 -4.75 2.21
CA ALA A 25 24.71 -5.42 3.22
C ALA A 25 23.82 -4.43 3.99
N LEU A 26 24.38 -3.28 4.39
CA LEU A 26 23.64 -2.22 5.08
C LEU A 26 22.52 -1.62 4.21
N ILE A 27 22.81 -1.34 2.93
CA ILE A 27 21.81 -0.82 1.99
C ILE A 27 20.65 -1.80 1.84
N ASN A 28 20.95 -3.09 1.68
CA ASN A 28 19.93 -4.13 1.59
C ASN A 28 19.10 -4.23 2.88
N SER A 29 19.75 -4.19 4.04
CA SER A 29 19.07 -4.18 5.34
C SER A 29 18.16 -2.98 5.50
N LYS A 30 18.60 -1.78 5.10
CA LYS A 30 17.77 -0.56 5.11
C LYS A 30 16.53 -0.73 4.23
N ASN A 31 16.71 -1.19 2.99
CA ASN A 31 15.61 -1.40 2.05
C ASN A 31 14.61 -2.42 2.57
N GLN A 32 15.08 -3.52 3.18
CA GLN A 32 14.22 -4.53 3.79
C GLN A 32 13.43 -3.97 4.98
N LEU A 33 14.06 -3.15 5.83
CA LEU A 33 13.38 -2.50 6.94
C LEU A 33 12.31 -1.52 6.46
N GLU A 34 12.61 -0.68 5.47
CA GLU A 34 11.64 0.24 4.88
C GLU A 34 10.47 -0.52 4.26
N ARG A 35 10.73 -1.63 3.56
CA ARG A 35 9.68 -2.48 3.00
C ARG A 35 8.80 -3.03 4.10
N THR A 36 9.39 -3.57 5.15
CA THR A 36 8.66 -4.13 6.29
C THR A 36 7.75 -3.07 6.93
N ARG A 37 8.22 -1.82 7.06
CA ARG A 37 7.39 -0.71 7.56
C ARG A 37 6.22 -0.37 6.65
N ILE A 38 6.45 -0.35 5.32
CA ILE A 38 5.39 -0.12 4.33
C ILE A 38 4.33 -1.22 4.43
N GLU A 39 4.76 -2.49 4.40
CA GLU A 39 3.85 -3.64 4.45
C GLU A 39 3.08 -3.68 5.77
N ALA A 40 3.72 -3.39 6.89
CA ALA A 40 3.05 -3.29 8.19
C ALA A 40 1.96 -2.20 8.18
N ALA A 41 2.28 -1.00 7.68
CA ALA A 41 1.31 0.10 7.60
C ALA A 41 0.14 -0.20 6.65
N ILE A 42 0.39 -0.92 5.56
CA ILE A 42 -0.67 -1.39 4.65
C ILE A 42 -1.53 -2.44 5.36
N ASN A 43 -0.90 -3.44 5.99
CA ASN A 43 -1.58 -4.52 6.70
C ASN A 43 -2.46 -4.01 7.85
N ASP A 44 -1.97 -3.06 8.64
CA ASP A 44 -2.76 -2.40 9.69
C ASP A 44 -3.99 -1.70 9.10
N ASN A 45 -3.84 -1.05 7.93
CA ASN A 45 -4.97 -0.40 7.28
C ASN A 45 -5.98 -1.38 6.69
N ILE A 46 -5.52 -2.50 6.14
CA ILE A 46 -6.38 -3.59 5.68
C ILE A 46 -7.22 -4.12 6.84
N GLN A 47 -6.62 -4.34 8.01
CA GLN A 47 -7.35 -4.80 9.19
C GLN A 47 -8.41 -3.79 9.65
N LEU A 48 -8.09 -2.49 9.64
CA LEU A 48 -9.07 -1.45 9.97
C LEU A 48 -10.23 -1.40 8.95
N LEU A 49 -9.95 -1.60 7.66
CA LEU A 49 -10.99 -1.68 6.63
C LEU A 49 -11.89 -2.91 6.81
N GLN A 50 -11.30 -4.08 7.08
CA GLN A 50 -12.04 -5.30 7.35
C GLN A 50 -12.88 -5.18 8.63
N GLN A 51 -12.35 -4.52 9.65
CA GLN A 51 -13.10 -4.21 10.87
C GLN A 51 -14.28 -3.28 10.57
N ALA A 52 -14.06 -2.20 9.82
CA ALA A 52 -15.13 -1.26 9.45
C ALA A 52 -16.23 -1.94 8.63
N ASP A 53 -15.86 -2.77 7.65
CA ASP A 53 -16.81 -3.57 6.88
C ASP A 53 -17.59 -4.57 7.75
N SER A 54 -16.91 -5.26 8.67
CA SER A 54 -17.56 -6.18 9.60
C SER A 54 -18.57 -5.47 10.53
N LEU A 55 -18.27 -4.24 10.95
CA LEU A 55 -19.17 -3.41 11.76
C LEU A 55 -20.34 -2.84 10.96
N LEU A 56 -20.20 -2.71 9.64
CA LEU A 56 -21.26 -2.27 8.74
C LEU A 56 -22.19 -3.45 8.41
N THR A 57 -23.05 -3.77 9.37
CA THR A 57 -24.12 -4.75 9.17
C THR A 57 -25.38 -4.08 8.63
N TYR A 58 -26.26 -4.84 7.99
CA TYR A 58 -27.54 -4.33 7.49
C TYR A 58 -28.38 -3.65 8.59
N ASP A 59 -28.39 -4.25 9.79
CA ASP A 59 -29.12 -3.73 10.96
C ASP A 59 -28.45 -2.49 11.58
N SER A 60 -27.18 -2.23 11.25
CA SER A 60 -26.45 -1.04 11.72
C SER A 60 -26.78 0.22 10.92
N ILE A 61 -27.43 0.08 9.76
CA ILE A 61 -27.89 1.17 8.92
C ILE A 61 -29.23 1.67 9.50
N ALA A 62 -29.29 2.96 9.87
CA ALA A 62 -30.30 3.47 10.78
C ALA A 62 -31.72 3.59 10.20
N SER A 63 -31.87 3.68 8.88
CA SER A 63 -33.15 3.90 8.21
C SER A 63 -33.42 2.85 7.14
N GLU A 64 -34.66 2.34 7.05
CA GLU A 64 -35.08 1.42 5.99
C GLU A 64 -34.89 2.02 4.59
N GLY A 65 -35.10 3.33 4.43
CA GLY A 65 -34.84 4.03 3.17
C GLY A 65 -33.35 4.08 2.81
N GLU A 66 -32.49 4.18 3.82
CA GLU A 66 -31.03 4.15 3.64
C GLU A 66 -30.54 2.72 3.36
N GLN A 67 -31.13 1.71 3.99
CA GLN A 67 -30.88 0.30 3.69
C GLN A 67 -31.19 -0.02 2.23
N GLN A 68 -32.32 0.47 1.70
CA GLN A 68 -32.66 0.28 0.30
C GLN A 68 -31.64 0.96 -0.63
N SER A 69 -31.19 2.17 -0.28
CA SER A 69 -30.16 2.89 -1.04
C SER A 69 -28.82 2.15 -1.00
N ALA A 70 -28.41 1.67 0.17
CA ALA A 70 -27.19 0.90 0.36
C ALA A 70 -27.24 -0.42 -0.43
N CYS A 71 -28.40 -1.05 -0.54
CA CYS A 71 -28.56 -2.27 -1.34
C CYS A 71 -28.56 -2.04 -2.85
N ASN A 72 -28.82 -0.81 -3.34
CA ASN A 72 -28.77 -0.50 -4.77
C ASN A 72 -27.34 -0.40 -5.29
N ASP A 73 -26.41 0.12 -4.49
CA ASP A 73 -24.97 0.14 -4.79
C ASP A 73 -24.14 -0.09 -3.51
N PRO A 74 -24.04 -1.36 -3.07
CA PRO A 74 -23.32 -1.70 -1.84
C PRO A 74 -21.85 -1.26 -1.84
N PRO A 75 -21.09 -1.44 -2.94
CA PRO A 75 -19.70 -1.02 -3.00
C PRO A 75 -19.50 0.49 -2.81
N ASN A 76 -20.34 1.31 -3.44
CA ASN A 76 -20.26 2.76 -3.31
C ASN A 76 -20.65 3.22 -1.91
N TYR A 77 -21.67 2.61 -1.31
CA TYR A 77 -22.05 2.92 0.06
C TYR A 77 -20.93 2.59 1.06
N LEU A 78 -20.29 1.42 0.96
CA LEU A 78 -19.14 1.09 1.80
C LEU A 78 -18.00 2.10 1.61
N LYS A 79 -17.70 2.48 0.36
CA LYS A 79 -16.67 3.47 0.04
C LYS A 79 -16.95 4.81 0.73
N GLU A 80 -18.18 5.30 0.68
CA GLU A 80 -18.56 6.55 1.33
C GLU A 80 -18.35 6.48 2.85
N GLN A 81 -18.81 5.40 3.49
CA GLN A 81 -18.67 5.19 4.94
C GLN A 81 -17.21 5.15 5.42
N ILE A 82 -16.31 4.51 4.67
CA ILE A 82 -14.88 4.43 5.04
C ILE A 82 -14.10 5.71 4.73
N MET A 83 -14.61 6.56 3.83
CA MET A 83 -13.95 7.80 3.40
C MET A 83 -14.49 9.05 4.11
N GLU A 84 -15.71 9.01 4.65
CA GLU A 84 -16.35 10.12 5.32
C GLU A 84 -15.58 10.51 6.59
N SER A 85 -14.96 11.69 6.56
CA SER A 85 -14.10 12.15 7.66
C SER A 85 -14.94 12.45 8.91
N GLY A 86 -14.70 11.69 9.98
CA GLY A 86 -15.45 11.82 11.24
C GLY A 86 -16.62 10.86 11.38
N GLY A 87 -16.90 10.04 10.35
CA GLY A 87 -17.86 8.94 10.44
C GLY A 87 -17.39 7.84 11.41
N ARG A 88 -18.34 7.07 11.96
CA ARG A 88 -18.05 5.97 12.89
C ARG A 88 -17.17 4.89 12.27
N LEU A 89 -17.27 4.70 10.96
CA LEU A 89 -16.57 3.68 10.17
C LEU A 89 -15.42 4.27 9.35
N TYR A 90 -15.05 5.52 9.62
CA TYR A 90 -13.97 6.18 8.90
C TYR A 90 -12.63 5.44 9.10
N VAL A 91 -11.98 5.12 7.99
CA VAL A 91 -10.64 4.53 8.01
C VAL A 91 -9.66 5.46 7.30
N PRO A 92 -8.77 6.16 8.04
CA PRO A 92 -7.80 7.06 7.43
C PRO A 92 -6.84 6.29 6.51
N ALA A 93 -6.32 6.94 5.49
CA ALA A 93 -5.28 6.35 4.66
C ALA A 93 -3.97 6.17 5.47
N PRO A 94 -3.12 5.16 5.15
CA PRO A 94 -1.86 4.96 5.85
C PRO A 94 -0.96 6.20 5.75
N THR A 95 -0.49 6.71 6.88
CA THR A 95 0.36 7.90 6.96
C THR A 95 1.81 7.55 7.25
N LEU A 96 2.43 6.75 6.39
CA LEU A 96 3.86 6.47 6.48
C LEU A 96 4.66 7.53 5.71
N LYS A 97 5.49 8.30 6.42
CA LYS A 97 6.34 9.35 5.85
C LYS A 97 7.78 8.87 5.70
N ASN A 98 8.40 9.24 4.59
CA ASN A 98 9.84 9.07 4.41
C ASN A 98 10.62 10.18 5.17
N GLU A 99 11.95 10.07 5.19
CA GLU A 99 12.89 11.07 5.71
C GLU A 99 12.60 12.49 5.16
N SER A 100 12.14 12.61 3.92
CA SER A 100 11.72 13.88 3.29
C SER A 100 10.28 14.32 3.62
N LYS A 101 9.65 13.74 4.65
CA LYS A 101 8.25 14.00 5.09
C LYS A 101 7.16 13.75 4.05
N LYS A 102 7.48 13.16 2.91
CA LYS A 102 6.54 12.78 1.85
C LYS A 102 5.86 11.46 2.21
N ASN A 103 4.55 11.36 1.99
CA ASN A 103 3.82 10.11 2.14
C ASN A 103 4.35 9.06 1.16
N MET A 104 4.65 7.88 1.67
CA MET A 104 5.21 6.76 0.92
C MET A 104 4.14 5.91 0.24
N ILE A 105 2.92 5.96 0.77
CA ILE A 105 1.79 5.13 0.34
C ILE A 105 0.67 6.07 -0.12
N LYS A 106 0.12 5.80 -1.31
CA LYS A 106 -1.13 6.40 -1.79
C LYS A 106 -2.21 5.31 -1.79
N ARG A 107 -3.33 5.57 -1.13
CA ARG A 107 -4.51 4.70 -1.15
C ARG A 107 -5.57 5.31 -2.06
N THR A 108 -6.14 4.51 -2.93
CA THR A 108 -7.32 4.87 -3.74
C THR A 108 -8.39 3.81 -3.55
N VAL A 109 -9.66 4.21 -3.57
CA VAL A 109 -10.81 3.31 -3.46
C VAL A 109 -11.65 3.44 -4.72
N ASN A 110 -11.66 2.38 -5.52
CA ASN A 110 -12.44 2.27 -6.73
C ASN A 110 -13.61 1.32 -6.47
N THR A 111 -14.77 1.68 -7.01
CA THR A 111 -15.98 0.85 -6.94
C THR A 111 -16.31 0.47 -8.37
N THR A 112 -16.32 -0.83 -8.65
CA THR A 112 -16.70 -1.32 -9.98
C THR A 112 -18.13 -1.84 -9.91
N SER A 113 -19.07 -1.06 -10.43
CA SER A 113 -20.51 -1.39 -10.39
C SER A 113 -20.86 -2.73 -11.06
N GLN A 114 -20.00 -3.25 -11.95
CA GLN A 114 -20.19 -4.57 -12.58
C GLN A 114 -19.85 -5.76 -11.67
N LYS A 115 -19.04 -5.56 -10.64
CA LYS A 115 -18.48 -6.65 -9.83
C LYS A 115 -19.03 -6.71 -8.41
N GLU A 116 -19.87 -5.75 -8.01
CA GLU A 116 -20.39 -5.63 -6.64
C GLU A 116 -19.28 -5.71 -5.56
N ILE A 117 -18.08 -5.22 -5.90
CA ILE A 117 -16.89 -5.29 -5.05
C ILE A 117 -16.28 -3.88 -4.94
N THR A 118 -15.87 -3.54 -3.72
CA THR A 118 -15.06 -2.36 -3.43
C THR A 118 -13.59 -2.73 -3.52
N VAL A 119 -12.84 -2.08 -4.42
CA VAL A 119 -11.42 -2.34 -4.64
C VAL A 119 -10.60 -1.22 -4.01
N VAL A 120 -9.79 -1.58 -3.02
CA VAL A 120 -8.84 -0.66 -2.37
C VAL A 120 -7.45 -0.93 -2.90
N ILE A 121 -6.85 0.08 -3.52
CA ILE A 121 -5.53 0.00 -4.15
C ILE A 121 -4.55 0.82 -3.34
N TYR A 122 -3.47 0.18 -2.88
CA TYR A 122 -2.33 0.81 -2.25
C TYR A 122 -1.17 0.86 -3.25
N SER A 123 -0.77 2.07 -3.63
CA SER A 123 0.34 2.31 -4.55
C SER A 123 1.51 2.90 -3.79
N PHE A 124 2.72 2.35 -3.97
CA PHE A 124 3.93 2.84 -3.32
C PHE A 124 5.18 2.60 -4.18
N LYS A 125 6.29 3.22 -3.76
CA LYS A 125 7.60 3.00 -4.36
C LYS A 125 8.36 1.95 -3.56
N GLY A 126 8.76 0.86 -4.21
CA GLY A 126 9.59 -0.18 -3.63
C GLY A 126 10.93 0.39 -3.11
N PRO A 127 11.37 0.04 -1.89
CA PRO A 127 12.67 0.45 -1.38
C PRO A 127 13.80 -0.06 -2.29
N GLY A 128 14.76 0.81 -2.58
CA GLY A 128 15.83 0.51 -3.54
C GLY A 128 15.43 0.57 -5.02
N ALA A 129 14.18 0.88 -5.36
CA ALA A 129 13.76 1.02 -6.74
C ALA A 129 14.33 2.31 -7.38
N THR A 130 15.13 2.14 -8.43
CA THR A 130 15.49 3.19 -9.38
C THR A 130 14.32 3.40 -10.34
N ILE A 131 13.83 4.64 -10.44
CA ILE A 131 12.83 4.96 -11.47
C ILE A 131 13.59 5.00 -12.79
N VAL A 132 13.44 3.98 -13.62
CA VAL A 132 13.94 4.01 -15.00
C VAL A 132 12.91 4.83 -15.78
N THR A 133 13.17 6.12 -15.96
CA THR A 133 12.40 6.97 -16.86
C THR A 133 12.73 6.58 -18.30
N ASN A 134 12.13 5.50 -18.78
CA ASN A 134 11.98 5.29 -20.22
C ASN A 134 10.64 5.91 -20.61
N ASN A 135 10.67 6.77 -21.64
CA ASN A 135 9.52 7.54 -22.12
C ASN A 135 8.41 6.71 -22.79
N ASP A 136 8.30 5.42 -22.48
CA ASP A 136 7.31 4.54 -23.09
C ASP A 136 6.52 3.81 -22.00
N TYR A 137 5.30 4.33 -21.80
CA TYR A 137 4.09 3.69 -21.28
C TYR A 137 4.28 2.60 -20.22
N ALA A 138 4.24 3.01 -18.95
CA ALA A 138 3.83 2.11 -17.87
C ALA A 138 2.29 2.03 -17.89
N GLU A 139 1.74 1.16 -18.74
CA GLU A 139 0.31 0.80 -18.70
C GLU A 139 0.08 -0.12 -17.49
N LEU A 140 -0.13 0.50 -16.32
CA LEU A 140 -0.70 -0.16 -15.15
C LEU A 140 -2.21 -0.29 -15.40
N ILE A 141 -2.63 -1.48 -15.81
CA ILE A 141 -4.04 -1.80 -16.02
C ILE A 141 -4.80 -1.50 -14.72
N HIS A 142 -5.86 -0.69 -14.87
CA HIS A 142 -6.72 -0.07 -13.86
C HIS A 142 -6.19 1.23 -13.22
N GLU A 143 -6.55 2.33 -13.89
CA GLU A 143 -6.59 3.72 -13.41
C GLU A 143 -6.32 3.91 -11.92
N THR A 144 -5.08 4.26 -11.56
CA THR A 144 -4.80 4.97 -10.31
C THR A 144 -3.59 5.89 -10.43
N GLU A 145 -3.82 7.14 -10.07
CA GLU A 145 -2.91 8.28 -10.08
C GLU A 145 -1.66 8.13 -9.17
N MET A 146 -0.73 7.27 -9.53
CA MET A 146 0.68 7.46 -9.20
C MET A 146 1.47 7.04 -10.42
N GLN A 147 1.76 8.00 -11.32
CA GLN A 147 2.50 7.77 -12.57
C GLN A 147 3.85 7.04 -12.37
N ASN A 148 4.39 7.04 -11.13
CA ASN A 148 5.68 6.47 -10.77
C ASN A 148 5.62 5.41 -9.64
N ALA A 149 4.46 4.81 -9.35
CA ALA A 149 4.43 3.67 -8.43
C ALA A 149 5.13 2.47 -9.07
N THR A 150 5.95 1.78 -8.28
CA THR A 150 6.65 0.56 -8.74
C THR A 150 5.96 -0.69 -8.25
N GLU A 151 5.12 -0.57 -7.21
CA GLU A 151 4.39 -1.69 -6.62
C GLU A 151 2.98 -1.27 -6.18
N GLN A 152 2.07 -2.25 -6.22
CA GLN A 152 0.71 -2.13 -5.74
C GLN A 152 0.34 -3.27 -4.79
N ARG A 153 -0.55 -3.00 -3.82
CA ARG A 153 -1.32 -4.03 -3.10
C ARG A 153 -2.79 -3.76 -3.35
N ILE A 154 -3.54 -4.80 -3.66
CA ILE A 154 -4.96 -4.71 -3.96
C ILE A 154 -5.70 -5.50 -2.88
N LEU A 155 -6.71 -4.85 -2.29
CA LEU A 155 -7.67 -5.47 -1.40
C LEU A 155 -9.04 -5.37 -2.06
N GLU A 156 -9.69 -6.51 -2.22
CA GLU A 156 -11.07 -6.61 -2.70
C GLU A 156 -11.97 -6.87 -1.49
N LEU A 157 -12.97 -5.99 -1.30
CA LEU A 157 -13.95 -6.09 -0.23
C LEU A 157 -15.33 -6.29 -0.85
N ASN A 158 -16.04 -7.30 -0.36
CA ASN A 158 -17.46 -7.45 -0.60
C ASN A 158 -18.21 -6.95 0.64
N PRO A 159 -18.99 -5.86 0.54
CA PRO A 159 -19.67 -5.27 1.69
C PRO A 159 -20.47 -6.29 2.50
N ASN A 160 -20.15 -6.44 3.79
CA ASN A 160 -20.74 -7.49 4.62
C ASN A 160 -22.28 -7.44 4.69
N PHE A 161 -22.88 -6.25 4.70
CA PHE A 161 -24.33 -6.07 4.72
C PHE A 161 -25.03 -6.53 3.43
N GLN A 162 -24.30 -6.63 2.30
CA GLN A 162 -24.85 -6.96 0.98
C GLN A 162 -25.54 -8.33 0.97
N ALA A 163 -25.11 -9.29 1.79
CA ALA A 163 -25.75 -10.60 1.91
C ALA A 163 -27.23 -10.53 2.32
N LYS A 164 -27.68 -9.43 2.95
CA LYS A 164 -29.08 -9.20 3.35
C LYS A 164 -29.89 -8.44 2.30
N CYS A 165 -29.27 -7.95 1.23
CA CYS A 165 -29.91 -7.20 0.16
C CYS A 165 -30.64 -8.09 -0.86
N TYR A 166 -30.27 -9.36 -1.02
CA TYR A 166 -30.86 -10.29 -1.99
C TYR A 166 -32.04 -11.12 -1.44
N LYS A 167 -32.88 -10.52 -0.60
CA LYS A 167 -34.06 -11.21 -0.05
C LYS A 167 -35.22 -11.26 -1.03
#